data_AF-A0A4S2U435-F1
#
_entry.id   AF-A0A4S2U435-F1
#
_cell.length_a   1.000
_cell.length_b   1.000
_cell.length_c   1.000
_cell.angle_alpha   90.00
_cell.angle_beta   90.00
_cell.angle_gamma   90.00
#
_symmetry.space_group_name_H-M   'P 1'
#
loop_
_entity.id
_entity.type
_entity.pdbx_description
1 polymer ?
#
loop_
_entity_poly.entity_id
_entity_poly.type
_entity_poly.pdbx_seq_one_letter_code
_entity_poly.pdbx_strand_id
1 'polypeptide(L)'
;MKQDRTETWRKHYAQGLGFRPLGPRERALLTEHVPAPEGGRAARALEVGCGTGELAAALAAMGYDVDAVDFTQEALIRARAQYAAVREVRFLCLDVEHDELPDPPGETAPGYDLITMRLCIAFIHDRTRLLHALGTRLREGGALVVITPVAEHTPEARRHIAPDEDELSLLADGFDEAERFDAEGLALLVLRGPGGSFTAVEKLRPAPQAVLGATAVVTNQRGPGSAGDPLDLPDLLGLPGLPGGLRGRR
;
A
#
# COMPACT_ATOMS: atom_id res chain seq x y z
N MET A 1 -18.68 -7.91 -2.63
CA MET A 1 -17.66 -6.87 -2.95
C MET A 1 -16.78 -6.53 -1.75
N LYS A 2 -17.33 -6.11 -0.58
CA LYS A 2 -16.53 -5.92 0.66
C LYS A 2 -16.26 -7.24 1.43
N GLN A 3 -17.31 -8.02 1.71
CA GLN A 3 -17.20 -9.31 2.42
C GLN A 3 -16.23 -10.31 1.76
N ASP A 4 -16.17 -10.31 0.44
CA ASP A 4 -15.33 -11.22 -0.35
C ASP A 4 -13.83 -10.95 -0.17
N ARG A 5 -13.42 -9.68 -0.12
CA ARG A 5 -12.03 -9.30 0.17
C ARG A 5 -11.66 -9.53 1.62
N THR A 6 -12.53 -9.16 2.56
CA THR A 6 -12.29 -9.41 3.99
C THR A 6 -12.07 -10.89 4.26
N GLU A 7 -12.91 -11.76 3.70
CA GLU A 7 -12.77 -13.21 3.84
C GLU A 7 -11.51 -13.76 3.16
N THR A 8 -11.09 -13.18 2.02
CA THR A 8 -9.85 -13.57 1.33
C THR A 8 -8.62 -13.26 2.18
N TRP A 9 -8.50 -12.04 2.71
CA TRP A 9 -7.37 -11.65 3.55
C TRP A 9 -7.35 -12.35 4.90
N ARG A 10 -8.53 -12.57 5.47
CA ARG A 10 -8.71 -13.42 6.65
C ARG A 10 -8.12 -14.81 6.44
N LYS A 11 -8.49 -15.49 5.35
CA LYS A 11 -7.97 -16.83 5.02
C LYS A 11 -6.46 -16.82 4.80
N HIS A 12 -5.95 -15.81 4.08
CA HIS A 12 -4.52 -15.65 3.85
C HIS A 12 -3.73 -15.63 5.17
N TYR A 13 -4.13 -14.78 6.12
CA TYR A 13 -3.43 -14.69 7.41
C TYR A 13 -3.67 -15.89 8.32
N ALA A 14 -4.87 -16.50 8.29
CA ALA A 14 -5.18 -17.71 9.04
C ALA A 14 -4.35 -18.92 8.59
N GLN A 15 -3.95 -18.96 7.31
CA GLN A 15 -3.06 -19.97 6.74
C GLN A 15 -1.57 -19.73 7.07
N GLY A 16 -1.26 -18.68 7.83
CA GLY A 16 0.12 -18.33 8.20
C GLY A 16 0.90 -17.62 7.10
N LEU A 17 0.28 -17.35 5.94
CA LEU A 17 0.91 -16.64 4.85
C LEU A 17 1.15 -15.16 5.22
N GLY A 18 2.17 -14.56 4.63
CA GLY A 18 2.52 -13.15 4.84
C GLY A 18 2.99 -12.52 3.54
N PHE A 19 3.52 -11.30 3.65
CA PHE A 19 4.08 -10.56 2.53
C PHE A 19 5.61 -10.68 2.47
N ARG A 20 6.18 -10.12 1.40
CA ARG A 20 7.62 -9.86 1.29
C ARG A 20 8.16 -9.26 2.61
N PRO A 21 9.16 -9.90 3.25
CA PRO A 21 9.83 -9.34 4.42
C PRO A 21 10.37 -7.93 4.18
N LEU A 22 10.44 -7.11 5.22
CA LEU A 22 10.98 -5.76 5.13
C LEU A 22 12.49 -5.78 4.81
N GLY A 23 12.83 -5.36 3.60
CA GLY A 23 14.19 -5.42 3.07
C GLY A 23 15.14 -4.36 3.66
N PRO A 24 16.46 -4.59 3.55
CA PRO A 24 17.46 -3.65 4.07
C PRO A 24 17.42 -2.30 3.36
N ARG A 25 17.17 -2.26 2.05
CA ARG A 25 17.06 -0.99 1.31
C ARG A 25 15.86 -0.15 1.73
N GLU A 26 14.70 -0.78 1.96
CA GLU A 26 13.52 -0.10 2.52
C GLU A 26 13.83 0.53 3.88
N ARG A 27 14.48 -0.21 4.79
CA ARG A 27 14.87 0.28 6.13
C ARG A 27 15.85 1.46 6.05
N ALA A 28 16.84 1.38 5.17
CA ALA A 28 17.83 2.43 4.98
C ALA A 28 17.17 3.74 4.49
N LEU A 29 16.31 3.66 3.48
CA LEU A 29 15.59 4.81 2.94
C LEU A 29 14.64 5.43 3.96
N LEU A 30 13.92 4.62 4.74
CA LEU A 30 13.07 5.14 5.83
C LEU A 30 13.91 5.90 6.86
N THR A 31 15.06 5.37 7.24
CA THR A 31 15.97 6.02 8.20
C THR A 31 16.54 7.33 7.66
N GLU A 32 16.89 7.35 6.37
CA GLU A 32 17.50 8.51 5.71
C GLU A 32 16.50 9.66 5.48
N HIS A 33 15.29 9.34 5.02
CA HIS A 33 14.34 10.35 4.54
C HIS A 33 13.23 10.68 5.54
N VAL A 34 12.91 9.78 6.47
CA VAL A 34 11.88 9.99 7.50
C VAL A 34 12.37 9.51 8.87
N PRO A 35 13.47 10.09 9.40
CA PRO A 35 13.89 9.82 10.76
C PRO A 35 12.85 10.32 11.77
N ALA A 36 12.73 9.64 12.91
CA ALA A 36 11.90 10.11 14.00
C ALA A 36 12.40 11.50 14.46
N PRO A 37 11.53 12.52 14.54
CA PRO A 37 11.94 13.84 14.98
C PRO A 37 12.48 13.81 16.40
N GLU A 38 13.63 14.46 16.60
CA GLU A 38 14.19 14.70 17.91
C GLU A 38 13.60 15.98 18.52
N GLY A 39 13.29 15.95 19.81
CA GLY A 39 12.66 17.06 20.52
C GLY A 39 11.66 16.54 21.54
N GLY A 40 11.42 17.27 22.63
CA GLY A 40 10.75 16.77 23.84
C GLY A 40 9.28 16.28 23.71
N ARG A 41 8.76 16.01 22.51
CA ARG A 41 7.48 15.35 22.26
C ARG A 41 7.68 13.98 21.61
N ALA A 42 6.73 13.07 21.80
CA ALA A 42 6.76 11.78 21.12
C ALA A 42 6.65 11.94 19.59
N ALA A 43 7.53 11.27 18.85
CA ALA A 43 7.44 11.10 17.41
C ALA A 43 6.32 10.09 17.11
N ARG A 44 5.30 10.49 16.35
CA ARG A 44 4.13 9.62 16.08
C ARG A 44 4.16 9.10 14.65
N ALA A 45 3.93 7.80 14.51
CA ALA A 45 3.70 7.17 13.21
C ALA A 45 2.34 6.46 13.13
N LEU A 46 1.75 6.44 11.94
CA LEU A 46 0.62 5.58 11.58
C LEU A 46 1.08 4.62 10.48
N GLU A 47 0.90 3.31 10.66
CA GLU A 47 1.04 2.32 9.59
C GLU A 47 -0.34 1.82 9.16
N VAL A 48 -0.70 2.07 7.90
CA VAL A 48 -1.95 1.61 7.28
C VAL A 48 -1.72 0.30 6.55
N GLY A 49 -2.54 -0.71 6.87
CA GLY A 49 -2.39 -2.06 6.34
C GLY A 49 -1.16 -2.77 6.90
N CYS A 50 -0.98 -2.70 8.22
CA CYS A 50 0.24 -3.18 8.89
C CYS A 50 0.43 -4.71 8.83
N GLY A 51 -0.62 -5.45 8.51
CA GLY A 51 -0.59 -6.90 8.44
C GLY A 51 -0.03 -7.53 9.72
N THR A 52 1.09 -8.22 9.60
CA THR A 52 1.75 -8.88 10.75
C THR A 52 2.67 -7.97 11.55
N GLY A 53 2.80 -6.68 11.19
CA GLY A 53 3.42 -5.65 12.03
C GLY A 53 4.94 -5.49 11.91
N GLU A 54 5.57 -6.05 10.88
CA GLU A 54 7.03 -5.97 10.73
C GLU A 54 7.54 -4.53 10.55
N LEU A 55 6.88 -3.73 9.70
CA LEU A 55 7.25 -2.33 9.53
C LEU A 55 6.91 -1.50 10.76
N ALA A 56 5.75 -1.69 11.40
CA ALA A 56 5.44 -1.03 12.67
C ALA A 56 6.52 -1.26 13.73
N ALA A 57 6.99 -2.49 13.89
CA ALA A 57 8.07 -2.80 14.83
C ALA A 57 9.40 -2.14 14.42
N ALA A 58 9.69 -2.02 13.12
CA ALA A 58 10.86 -1.32 12.63
C ALA A 58 10.78 0.20 12.87
N LEU A 59 9.62 0.82 12.64
CA LEU A 59 9.37 2.23 12.94
C LEU A 59 9.48 2.51 14.44
N ALA A 60 8.99 1.60 15.29
CA ALA A 60 9.19 1.69 16.73
C ALA A 60 10.66 1.66 17.12
N ALA A 61 11.46 0.78 16.51
CA ALA A 61 12.91 0.74 16.72
C ALA A 61 13.62 2.01 16.21
N MET A 62 13.03 2.74 15.27
CA MET A 62 13.51 4.06 14.81
C MET A 62 13.12 5.21 15.76
N GLY A 63 12.35 4.95 16.82
CA GLY A 63 11.96 5.95 17.81
C GLY A 63 10.55 6.51 17.66
N TYR A 64 9.70 5.91 16.81
CA TYR A 64 8.30 6.30 16.69
C TYR A 64 7.41 5.55 17.69
N ASP A 65 6.42 6.24 18.26
CA ASP A 65 5.22 5.58 18.77
C ASP A 65 4.26 5.33 17.61
N VAL A 66 3.93 4.06 17.38
CA VAL A 66 3.25 3.62 16.15
C VAL A 66 1.82 3.18 16.44
N ASP A 67 0.87 3.79 15.74
CA ASP A 67 -0.46 3.22 15.55
C ASP A 67 -0.45 2.35 14.30
N ALA A 68 -0.62 1.03 14.46
CA ALA A 68 -0.54 0.07 13.37
C ALA A 68 -1.94 -0.51 13.10
N VAL A 69 -2.51 -0.24 11.92
CA VAL A 69 -3.90 -0.56 11.60
C VAL A 69 -4.01 -1.58 10.49
N ASP A 70 -4.87 -2.58 10.67
CA ASP A 70 -5.26 -3.56 9.65
C ASP A 70 -6.73 -3.93 9.86
N PHE A 71 -7.48 -4.24 8.80
CA PHE A 71 -8.90 -4.56 8.93
C PHE A 71 -9.14 -6.03 9.31
N THR A 72 -8.11 -6.87 9.34
CA THR A 72 -8.22 -8.30 9.70
C THR A 72 -7.76 -8.58 11.12
N GLN A 73 -8.60 -9.23 11.93
CA GLN A 73 -8.23 -9.62 13.29
C GLN A 73 -7.10 -10.66 13.29
N GLU A 74 -7.08 -11.55 12.31
CA GLU A 74 -6.10 -12.63 12.18
C GLU A 74 -4.67 -12.12 11.98
N ALA A 75 -4.49 -11.07 11.17
CA ALA A 75 -3.20 -10.41 11.03
C ALA A 75 -2.73 -9.82 12.36
N LEU A 76 -3.63 -9.11 13.05
CA LEU A 76 -3.32 -8.43 14.31
C LEU A 76 -3.10 -9.41 15.47
N ILE A 77 -3.73 -10.58 15.49
CA ILE A 77 -3.44 -11.64 16.45
C ILE A 77 -1.98 -12.08 16.29
N ARG A 78 -1.54 -12.31 15.05
CA ARG A 78 -0.16 -12.69 14.74
C ARG A 78 0.81 -11.55 15.07
N ALA A 79 0.48 -10.33 14.70
CA ALA A 79 1.30 -9.16 14.98
C ALA A 79 1.52 -8.96 16.48
N ARG A 80 0.45 -9.03 17.28
CA ARG A 80 0.54 -8.93 18.75
C ARG A 80 1.32 -10.08 19.37
N ALA A 81 1.22 -11.29 18.84
CA ALA A 81 1.99 -12.43 19.33
C ALA A 81 3.49 -12.27 19.01
N GLN A 82 3.81 -11.87 17.78
CA GLN A 82 5.19 -11.73 17.30
C GLN A 82 5.92 -10.53 17.93
N TYR A 83 5.23 -9.41 18.11
CA TYR A 83 5.79 -8.16 18.63
C TYR A 83 5.28 -7.82 20.03
N ALA A 84 4.95 -8.85 20.83
CA ALA A 84 4.43 -8.70 22.19
C ALA A 84 5.34 -7.93 23.15
N ALA A 85 6.62 -7.75 22.83
CA ALA A 85 7.59 -7.01 23.63
C ALA A 85 7.74 -5.53 23.21
N VAL A 86 7.26 -5.14 22.03
CA VAL A 86 7.39 -3.77 21.51
C VAL A 86 6.20 -2.95 22.03
N ARG A 87 6.44 -2.06 22.98
CA ARG A 87 5.40 -1.33 23.74
C ARG A 87 4.90 -0.10 23.00
N GLU A 88 5.73 0.41 22.11
CA GLU A 88 5.54 1.59 21.29
C GLU A 88 4.56 1.34 20.13
N VAL A 89 4.22 0.07 19.84
CA VAL A 89 3.27 -0.29 18.79
C VAL A 89 1.88 -0.60 19.37
N ARG A 90 0.89 0.18 18.96
CA ARG A 90 -0.53 -0.04 19.24
C ARG A 90 -1.22 -0.62 18.01
N PHE A 91 -1.59 -1.89 18.06
CA PHE A 91 -2.31 -2.59 17.00
C PHE A 91 -3.83 -2.37 17.07
N LEU A 92 -4.44 -1.86 16.00
CA LEU A 92 -5.86 -1.50 15.92
C LEU A 92 -6.55 -2.21 14.75
N CYS A 93 -7.72 -2.80 15.00
CA CYS A 93 -8.53 -3.43 13.95
C CYS A 93 -9.45 -2.39 13.33
N LEU A 94 -9.07 -1.85 12.17
CA LEU A 94 -9.75 -0.72 11.52
C LEU A 94 -9.72 -0.88 9.99
N ASP A 95 -10.85 -0.63 9.35
CA ASP A 95 -10.97 -0.45 7.91
C ASP A 95 -10.82 1.02 7.56
N VAL A 96 -9.62 1.43 7.13
CA VAL A 96 -9.28 2.83 6.84
C VAL A 96 -10.13 3.49 5.75
N GLU A 97 -10.88 2.74 4.95
CA GLU A 97 -11.78 3.31 3.94
C GLU A 97 -13.17 3.65 4.50
N HIS A 98 -13.51 3.14 5.68
CA HIS A 98 -14.88 3.21 6.21
C HIS A 98 -14.97 3.61 7.68
N ASP A 99 -13.91 3.40 8.44
CA ASP A 99 -13.84 3.68 9.88
C ASP A 99 -13.04 4.97 10.12
N GLU A 100 -13.40 5.69 11.18
CA GLU A 100 -12.64 6.87 11.60
C GLU A 100 -11.35 6.44 12.31
N LEU A 101 -10.23 7.07 11.93
CA LEU A 101 -8.96 6.88 12.64
C LEU A 101 -9.05 7.56 14.01
N PRO A 102 -8.77 6.83 15.10
CA PRO A 102 -8.77 7.44 16.43
C PRO A 102 -7.64 8.47 16.52
N ASP A 103 -7.84 9.47 17.38
CA ASP A 103 -6.77 10.39 17.70
C ASP A 103 -5.64 9.68 18.47
N PRO A 104 -4.38 10.11 18.27
CA PRO A 104 -3.26 9.63 19.07
C PRO A 104 -3.52 9.87 20.57
N PRO A 105 -3.24 8.90 21.44
CA PRO A 105 -3.52 9.01 22.86
C PRO A 105 -2.61 10.04 23.54
N GLY A 106 -3.18 10.82 24.47
CA GLY A 106 -2.41 11.70 25.35
C GLY A 106 -1.95 13.02 24.73
N GLU A 107 -2.53 13.43 23.60
CA GLU A 107 -2.05 14.57 22.83
C GLU A 107 -3.02 15.76 22.79
N THR A 108 -2.45 16.96 22.90
CA THR A 108 -3.20 18.23 22.82
C THR A 108 -3.38 18.73 21.39
N ALA A 109 -2.58 18.23 20.44
CA ALA A 109 -2.68 18.53 19.01
C ALA A 109 -2.60 17.22 18.21
N PRO A 110 -3.73 16.72 17.67
CA PRO A 110 -3.78 15.43 17.00
C PRO A 110 -3.00 15.46 15.68
N GLY A 111 -2.23 14.41 15.38
CA GLY A 111 -1.57 14.23 14.09
C GLY A 111 -0.39 13.27 14.15
N TYR A 112 0.20 12.98 12.99
CA TYR A 112 1.33 12.08 12.82
C TYR A 112 2.52 12.79 12.17
N ASP A 113 3.73 12.46 12.61
CA ASP A 113 4.97 12.87 11.93
C ASP A 113 5.23 12.02 10.69
N LEU A 114 4.76 10.78 10.72
CA LEU A 114 4.91 9.82 9.65
C LEU A 114 3.62 9.01 9.45
N ILE A 115 3.17 8.86 8.22
CA ILE A 115 2.15 7.89 7.85
C ILE A 115 2.76 6.96 6.80
N THR A 116 2.61 5.65 6.94
CA THR A 116 3.16 4.67 6.00
C THR A 116 2.07 3.76 5.43
N MET A 117 2.24 3.40 4.16
CA MET A 117 1.43 2.41 3.44
C MET A 117 2.38 1.46 2.72
N ARG A 118 2.63 0.29 3.29
CA ARG A 118 3.53 -0.70 2.69
C ARG A 118 2.75 -1.86 2.08
N LEU A 119 2.91 -2.07 0.78
CA LEU A 119 2.33 -3.17 -0.01
C LEU A 119 0.80 -3.28 0.06
N CYS A 120 0.10 -2.24 0.54
CA CYS A 120 -1.35 -2.25 0.73
C CYS A 120 -2.12 -1.35 -0.24
N ILE A 121 -1.46 -0.34 -0.84
CA ILE A 121 -2.10 0.69 -1.68
C ILE A 121 -2.87 0.11 -2.87
N ALA A 122 -2.41 -1.02 -3.42
CA ALA A 122 -3.05 -1.70 -4.54
C ALA A 122 -4.47 -2.21 -4.19
N PHE A 123 -4.76 -2.43 -2.91
CA PHE A 123 -6.02 -2.99 -2.41
C PHE A 123 -7.02 -1.92 -1.94
N ILE A 124 -6.63 -0.65 -1.95
CA ILE A 124 -7.50 0.50 -1.67
C ILE A 124 -8.29 0.86 -2.95
N HIS A 125 -9.58 1.15 -2.81
CA HIS A 125 -10.44 1.48 -3.95
C HIS A 125 -10.20 2.90 -4.44
N ASP A 126 -10.21 3.86 -3.51
CA ASP A 126 -10.06 5.28 -3.80
C ASP A 126 -8.78 5.79 -3.16
N ARG A 127 -7.67 5.46 -3.83
CA ARG A 127 -6.30 5.71 -3.36
C ARG A 127 -6.06 7.21 -3.16
N THR A 128 -6.42 8.04 -4.13
CA THR A 128 -6.24 9.49 -4.07
C THR A 128 -7.02 10.10 -2.91
N ARG A 129 -8.29 9.72 -2.74
CA ARG A 129 -9.09 10.22 -1.61
C ARG A 129 -8.52 9.78 -0.26
N LEU A 130 -8.10 8.52 -0.13
CA LEU A 130 -7.49 8.03 1.10
C LEU A 130 -6.17 8.77 1.40
N LEU A 131 -5.27 8.91 0.42
CA LEU A 131 -4.00 9.61 0.61
C LEU A 131 -4.22 11.07 1.01
N HIS A 132 -5.19 11.76 0.42
CA HIS A 132 -5.55 13.11 0.84
C HIS A 132 -6.08 13.15 2.28
N ALA A 133 -6.99 12.22 2.65
CA ALA A 133 -7.51 12.13 4.02
C ALA A 133 -6.42 11.78 5.05
N LEU A 134 -5.42 10.99 4.67
CA LEU A 134 -4.25 10.72 5.51
C LEU A 134 -3.33 11.95 5.57
N GLY A 135 -3.16 12.68 4.47
CA GLY A 135 -2.40 13.93 4.41
C GLY A 135 -2.90 14.97 5.42
N THR A 136 -4.21 15.12 5.61
CA THR A 136 -4.77 16.04 6.61
C THR A 136 -4.52 15.61 8.06
N ARG A 137 -4.03 14.39 8.30
CA ARG A 137 -3.62 13.87 9.61
C ARG A 137 -2.12 14.06 9.87
N LEU A 138 -1.35 14.59 8.91
CA LEU A 138 0.05 14.91 9.11
C LEU A 138 0.19 16.16 9.97
N ARG A 139 1.19 16.13 10.85
CA ARG A 139 1.71 17.34 11.50
C ARG A 139 2.46 18.19 10.49
N GLU A 140 2.67 19.45 10.82
CA GLU A 140 3.58 20.31 10.08
C GLU A 140 4.96 19.65 9.97
N GLY A 141 5.50 19.58 8.74
CA GLY A 141 6.76 18.89 8.43
C GLY A 141 6.67 17.36 8.35
N GLY A 142 5.49 16.76 8.59
CA GLY A 142 5.27 15.32 8.50
C GLY A 142 5.32 14.78 7.06
N ALA A 143 5.43 13.46 6.93
CA ALA A 143 5.48 12.77 5.65
C ALA A 143 4.47 11.63 5.54
N LEU A 144 3.94 11.40 4.34
CA LEU A 144 3.28 10.16 3.97
C LEU A 144 4.22 9.36 3.07
N VAL A 145 4.47 8.10 3.43
CA VAL A 145 5.31 7.18 2.66
C VAL A 145 4.49 6.04 2.08
N VAL A 146 4.56 5.86 0.76
CA VAL A 146 3.95 4.72 0.06
C VAL A 146 5.06 3.80 -0.45
N ILE A 147 5.05 2.53 -0.05
CA ILE A 147 5.97 1.51 -0.54
C ILE A 147 5.16 0.48 -1.32
N THR A 148 5.41 0.33 -2.62
CA THR A 148 4.59 -0.51 -3.49
C THR A 148 5.39 -1.18 -4.60
N PRO A 149 4.98 -2.36 -5.09
CA PRO A 149 5.60 -2.97 -6.27
C PRO A 149 5.36 -2.10 -7.49
N VAL A 150 6.31 -2.08 -8.42
CA VAL A 150 6.14 -1.38 -9.71
C VAL A 150 5.86 -2.38 -10.83
N ALA A 151 5.00 -2.00 -11.78
CA ALA A 151 4.61 -2.87 -12.90
C ALA A 151 5.81 -3.37 -13.72
N GLU A 152 6.87 -2.56 -13.83
CA GLU A 152 8.11 -2.87 -14.55
C GLU A 152 8.82 -4.10 -13.98
N HIS A 153 8.93 -4.19 -12.65
CA HIS A 153 9.64 -5.27 -11.95
C HIS A 153 8.71 -6.39 -11.47
N THR A 154 7.41 -6.31 -11.80
CA THR A 154 6.41 -7.29 -11.40
C THR A 154 6.06 -8.23 -12.57
N PRO A 155 6.07 -9.56 -12.35
CA PRO A 155 5.65 -10.53 -13.36
C PRO A 155 4.24 -10.23 -13.90
N GLU A 156 4.00 -10.50 -15.19
CA GLU A 156 2.76 -10.14 -15.88
C GLU A 156 1.49 -10.58 -15.13
N ALA A 157 1.49 -11.80 -14.60
CA ALA A 157 0.39 -12.37 -13.82
C ALA A 157 -0.02 -11.53 -12.60
N ARG A 158 0.86 -10.64 -12.11
CA ARG A 158 0.66 -9.82 -10.91
C ARG A 158 0.71 -8.31 -11.17
N ARG A 159 0.88 -7.86 -12.41
CA ARG A 159 0.89 -6.42 -12.72
C ARG A 159 -0.39 -5.69 -12.30
N HIS A 160 -1.51 -6.40 -12.18
CA HIS A 160 -2.77 -5.85 -11.70
C HIS A 160 -2.76 -5.38 -10.23
N ILE A 161 -1.72 -5.71 -9.44
CA ILE A 161 -1.49 -5.21 -8.08
C ILE A 161 -0.20 -4.36 -7.97
N ALA A 162 0.39 -3.97 -9.09
CA ALA A 162 1.60 -3.16 -9.13
C ALA A 162 1.32 -1.89 -9.94
N PRO A 163 1.22 -0.72 -9.28
CA PRO A 163 1.01 0.54 -9.97
C PRO A 163 2.05 0.77 -11.08
N ASP A 164 1.61 1.36 -12.18
CA ASP A 164 2.49 1.92 -13.21
C ASP A 164 2.94 3.36 -12.88
N GLU A 165 3.79 3.92 -13.73
CA GLU A 165 4.35 5.27 -13.54
C GLU A 165 3.28 6.37 -13.51
N ASP A 166 2.22 6.23 -14.30
CA ASP A 166 1.12 7.19 -14.35
C ASP A 166 0.30 7.11 -13.05
N GLU A 167 0.00 5.90 -12.57
CA GLU A 167 -0.67 5.69 -11.29
C GLU A 167 0.16 6.23 -10.12
N LEU A 168 1.48 6.02 -10.10
CA LEU A 168 2.36 6.55 -9.04
C LEU A 168 2.42 8.07 -9.06
N SER A 169 2.43 8.69 -10.25
CA SER A 169 2.37 10.14 -10.39
C SER A 169 1.05 10.69 -9.83
N LEU A 170 -0.08 10.04 -10.12
CA LEU A 170 -1.39 10.43 -9.57
C LEU A 170 -1.49 10.29 -8.04
N LEU A 171 -0.71 9.40 -7.41
CA LEU A 171 -0.64 9.34 -5.95
C LEU A 171 0.11 10.55 -5.35
N ALA A 172 1.05 11.11 -6.10
CA ALA A 172 1.86 12.26 -5.67
C ALA A 172 1.18 13.62 -5.89
N ASP A 173 0.24 13.74 -6.83
CA ASP A 173 -0.40 15.01 -7.22
C ASP A 173 -1.07 15.80 -6.08
N GLY A 174 -1.40 15.16 -4.95
CA GLY A 174 -2.00 15.82 -3.78
C GLY A 174 -1.00 16.46 -2.81
N PHE A 175 0.28 16.48 -3.15
CA PHE A 175 1.37 16.88 -2.27
C PHE A 175 2.30 17.88 -2.98
N ASP A 176 2.80 18.86 -2.22
CA ASP A 176 3.70 19.90 -2.71
C ASP A 176 5.08 19.33 -3.08
N GLU A 177 5.51 18.29 -2.36
CA GLU A 177 6.77 17.61 -2.58
C GLU A 177 6.56 16.10 -2.69
N ALA A 178 7.18 15.49 -3.70
CA ALA A 178 7.18 14.05 -3.91
C ALA A 178 8.57 13.57 -4.35
N GLU A 179 9.21 12.77 -3.50
CA GLU A 179 10.47 12.10 -3.82
C GLU A 179 10.21 10.62 -4.05
N ARG A 180 10.94 10.03 -5.01
CA ARG A 180 10.82 8.61 -5.34
C ARG A 180 12.18 7.93 -5.28
N PHE A 181 12.19 6.77 -4.64
CA PHE A 181 13.37 5.92 -4.50
C PHE A 181 13.05 4.49 -4.95
N ASP A 182 14.06 3.81 -5.53
CA ASP A 182 14.01 2.36 -5.69
C ASP A 182 14.45 1.67 -4.39
N ALA A 183 13.61 0.74 -3.95
CA ALA A 183 13.83 -0.12 -2.80
C ALA A 183 13.83 -1.59 -3.24
N GLU A 184 14.81 -1.97 -4.07
CA GLU A 184 14.97 -3.35 -4.57
C GLU A 184 13.73 -3.85 -5.32
N GLY A 185 13.34 -3.10 -6.36
CA GLY A 185 12.18 -3.43 -7.20
C GLY A 185 10.83 -2.96 -6.66
N LEU A 186 10.84 -2.20 -5.56
CA LEU A 186 9.68 -1.47 -5.03
C LEU A 186 9.90 0.03 -5.25
N ALA A 187 8.84 0.77 -5.56
CA ALA A 187 8.84 2.21 -5.42
C ALA A 187 8.58 2.57 -3.95
N LEU A 188 9.42 3.44 -3.39
CA LEU A 188 9.19 4.15 -2.14
C LEU A 188 8.99 5.62 -2.47
N LEU A 189 7.76 6.10 -2.27
CA LEU A 189 7.40 7.51 -2.44
C LEU A 189 7.41 8.18 -1.07
N VAL A 190 8.09 9.32 -0.94
CA VAL A 190 8.02 10.21 0.24
C VAL A 190 7.25 11.46 -0.19
N LEU A 191 6.08 11.68 0.41
CA LEU A 191 5.15 12.75 0.05
C LEU A 191 5.01 13.74 1.22
N ARG A 192 5.16 15.04 0.94
CA ARG A 192 5.12 16.11 1.96
C ARG A 192 4.32 17.32 1.48
N GLY A 193 3.90 18.14 2.43
CA GLY A 193 3.11 19.34 2.14
C GLY A 193 1.78 18.97 1.50
N PRO A 194 0.82 18.40 2.24
CA PRO A 194 -0.50 18.12 1.68
C PRO A 194 -1.14 19.46 1.22
N GLY A 195 -1.20 19.66 -0.10
CA GLY A 195 -1.56 20.91 -0.77
C GLY A 195 -3.01 20.92 -1.27
N GLY A 196 -3.72 22.04 -1.08
CA GLY A 196 -5.18 22.14 -1.19
C GLY A 196 -5.78 22.37 -2.61
N SER A 197 -6.97 21.76 -2.77
CA SER A 197 -7.94 21.80 -3.89
C SER A 197 -7.58 21.01 -5.15
N PHE A 198 -8.35 19.94 -5.41
CA PHE A 198 -8.30 19.19 -6.66
C PHE A 198 -9.52 19.49 -7.53
N THR A 199 -9.27 19.69 -8.82
CA THR A 199 -10.32 19.58 -9.85
C THR A 199 -10.57 18.09 -10.02
N ALA A 200 -11.67 17.58 -9.47
CA ALA A 200 -12.08 16.20 -9.72
C ALA A 200 -12.29 16.02 -11.23
N VAL A 201 -11.32 15.42 -11.92
CA VAL A 201 -11.58 14.89 -13.26
C VAL A 201 -12.31 13.57 -13.04
N GLU A 202 -13.64 13.67 -12.94
CA GLU A 202 -14.49 12.52 -13.23
C GLU A 202 -14.10 12.06 -14.64
N LYS A 203 -13.42 10.91 -14.74
CA LYS A 203 -13.40 10.16 -15.99
C LYS A 203 -14.84 9.73 -16.25
N LEU A 204 -15.61 10.63 -16.86
CA LEU A 204 -16.87 10.32 -17.53
C LEU A 204 -16.60 9.08 -18.38
N ARG A 205 -17.24 7.97 -18.02
CA ARG A 205 -17.30 6.80 -18.90
C ARG A 205 -17.76 7.31 -20.26
N PRO A 206 -17.06 7.03 -21.36
CA PRO A 206 -17.59 7.33 -22.68
C PRO A 206 -18.96 6.67 -22.79
N ALA A 207 -19.98 7.46 -23.14
CA ALA A 207 -21.31 6.94 -23.41
C ALA A 207 -21.22 5.79 -24.42
N PRO A 208 -21.99 4.70 -24.28
CA PRO A 208 -21.94 3.60 -25.21
C PRO A 208 -22.50 4.05 -26.56
N GLN A 209 -21.61 4.40 -27.49
CA GLN A 209 -21.99 4.51 -28.90
C GLN A 209 -22.10 3.11 -29.47
N ALA A 210 -23.33 2.74 -29.83
CA ALA A 210 -23.64 1.50 -30.52
C ALA A 210 -22.88 1.45 -31.86
N VAL A 211 -22.11 0.38 -32.08
CA VAL A 211 -21.66 -0.01 -33.42
C VAL A 211 -22.23 -1.39 -33.69
N LEU A 212 -23.17 -1.42 -34.63
CA LEU A 212 -23.68 -2.62 -35.28
C LEU A 212 -22.54 -3.36 -35.99
N GLY A 213 -22.51 -4.67 -35.77
CA GLY A 213 -22.12 -5.75 -36.70
C GLY A 213 -20.96 -5.55 -37.68
N ALA A 214 -19.94 -6.39 -37.54
CA ALA A 214 -19.47 -7.24 -38.63
C ALA A 214 -18.65 -8.41 -38.08
N THR A 215 -19.13 -9.62 -38.34
CA THR A 215 -18.43 -10.89 -38.21
C THR A 215 -17.26 -10.93 -39.20
N ALA A 216 -16.06 -11.28 -38.72
CA ALA A 216 -14.99 -11.78 -39.58
C ALA A 216 -14.33 -12.96 -38.88
N VAL A 217 -14.58 -14.15 -39.45
CA VAL A 217 -13.85 -15.38 -39.13
C VAL A 217 -12.53 -15.33 -39.90
N VAL A 218 -11.41 -15.45 -39.20
CA VAL A 218 -10.12 -15.79 -39.82
C VAL A 218 -9.55 -16.98 -39.08
N THR A 219 -9.52 -18.11 -39.76
CA THR A 219 -8.77 -19.30 -39.35
C THR A 219 -7.41 -19.28 -40.04
N ASN A 220 -6.32 -19.54 -39.31
CA ASN A 220 -5.45 -20.67 -39.67
C ASN A 220 -4.48 -21.08 -38.55
N GLN A 221 -4.02 -22.32 -38.69
CA GLN A 221 -3.29 -23.18 -37.75
C GLN A 221 -1.76 -23.25 -37.97
N ARG A 222 -1.09 -23.90 -36.99
CA ARG A 222 0.31 -24.40 -36.85
C ARG A 222 1.22 -23.47 -36.05
N GLY A 223 2.05 -23.90 -35.11
CA GLY A 223 2.49 -25.19 -34.56
C GLY A 223 3.67 -24.90 -33.61
N PRO A 224 4.10 -25.82 -32.72
CA PRO A 224 4.81 -25.45 -31.48
C PRO A 224 6.32 -25.28 -31.68
N GLY A 225 6.90 -24.26 -31.06
CA GLY A 225 8.34 -24.04 -30.97
C GLY A 225 8.77 -23.90 -29.52
N SER A 226 9.48 -24.92 -29.03
CA SER A 226 10.21 -24.90 -27.76
C SER A 226 11.45 -24.00 -27.88
N ALA A 227 11.59 -23.06 -26.96
CA ALA A 227 12.86 -22.40 -26.65
C ALA A 227 12.95 -22.29 -25.12
N GLY A 228 14.06 -22.76 -24.57
CA GLY A 228 14.34 -22.72 -23.13
C GLY A 228 14.85 -21.37 -22.64
N ASP A 229 15.06 -21.35 -21.31
CA ASP A 229 15.62 -20.30 -20.44
C ASP A 229 14.71 -19.09 -20.14
N PRO A 230 14.88 -18.35 -19.01
CA PRO A 230 15.96 -18.41 -18.00
C PRO A 230 15.51 -18.39 -16.51
N LEU A 231 16.42 -18.82 -15.62
CA LEU A 231 16.66 -18.37 -14.23
C LEU A 231 15.43 -18.03 -13.34
N ASP A 232 15.14 -18.93 -12.41
CA ASP A 232 14.23 -18.73 -11.26
C ASP A 232 14.66 -17.51 -10.41
N LEU A 233 13.97 -16.39 -10.59
CA LEU A 233 13.92 -15.28 -9.63
C LEU A 233 12.89 -15.63 -8.53
N PRO A 234 13.22 -15.53 -7.23
CA PRO A 234 12.29 -15.85 -6.17
C PRO A 234 11.09 -14.89 -6.16
N ASP A 235 9.97 -15.42 -5.70
CA ASP A 235 8.63 -14.85 -5.76
C ASP A 235 8.54 -13.48 -5.03
N LEU A 236 8.69 -12.37 -5.77
CA LEU A 236 8.89 -10.98 -5.26
C LEU A 236 7.87 -10.52 -4.19
N LEU A 237 6.70 -11.17 -4.13
CA LEU A 237 5.63 -10.83 -3.18
C LEU A 237 5.28 -11.96 -2.21
N GLY A 238 5.73 -13.20 -2.45
CA GLY A 238 5.43 -14.36 -1.60
C GLY A 238 3.97 -14.85 -1.61
N LEU A 239 3.17 -14.53 -2.64
CA LEU A 239 1.71 -14.74 -2.64
C LEU A 239 1.22 -15.64 -3.79
N PRO A 240 0.85 -16.91 -3.56
CA PRO A 240 0.07 -17.66 -4.53
C PRO A 240 -1.39 -17.18 -4.55
N GLY A 241 -1.88 -16.73 -5.72
CA GLY A 241 -3.33 -16.69 -6.03
C GLY A 241 -4.17 -15.53 -5.48
N LEU A 242 -3.68 -14.29 -5.45
CA LEU A 242 -4.57 -13.13 -5.22
C LEU A 242 -5.60 -13.00 -6.34
N PRO A 243 -6.86 -12.62 -6.04
CA PRO A 243 -7.85 -12.36 -7.08
C PRO A 243 -7.43 -11.15 -7.92
N GLY A 244 -7.34 -11.37 -9.23
CA GLY A 244 -7.13 -10.33 -10.23
C GLY A 244 -8.12 -9.19 -10.05
N GLY A 245 -7.64 -7.95 -10.11
CA GLY A 245 -8.47 -6.75 -10.12
C GLY A 245 -9.64 -6.95 -11.07
N LEU A 246 -10.87 -6.83 -10.55
CA LEU A 246 -12.10 -7.07 -11.28
C LEU A 246 -12.17 -6.13 -12.50
N ARG A 247 -11.75 -6.61 -13.67
CA ARG A 247 -12.28 -6.08 -14.94
C ARG A 247 -13.77 -6.37 -14.92
N GLY A 248 -14.56 -5.31 -14.79
CA GLY A 248 -16.02 -5.37 -14.78
C GLY A 248 -16.52 -6.25 -15.92
N ARG A 249 -17.22 -7.33 -15.55
CA ARG A 249 -18.04 -8.07 -16.51
C ARG A 249 -19.32 -7.27 -16.71
N ARG A 250 -19.66 -7.10 -17.99
CA ARG A 250 -20.79 -6.33 -18.52
C ARG A 250 -22.13 -6.82 -18.00
#